data_AF-A0A439N9B4-F1
#
_entry.id   AF-A0A439N9B4-F1
#
_cell.length_a   1.000
_cell.length_b   1.000
_cell.length_c   1.000
_cell.angle_alpha   90.00
_cell.angle_beta   90.00
_cell.angle_gamma   90.00
#
_symmetry.space_group_name_H-M   'P 1'
#
loop_
_entity.id
_entity.type
_entity.pdbx_description
1 polymer ?
#
loop_
_entity_poly.entity_id
_entity_poly.type
_entity_poly.pdbx_seq_one_letter_code
_entity_poly.pdbx_strand_id
1 'polypeptide(L)' 'MTLETDATPIAVTAAPPRPLSARERFERIYRILRDRICLLDYAPGSHLSEEELAQEFQISRTPVRRVLARLESEGLV' A
#
# COMPACT_ATOMS: atom_id res chain seq x y z
N MET A 1 25.81 19.68 43.37
CA MET A 1 24.99 20.21 42.26
C MET A 1 25.92 20.52 41.11
N THR A 2 26.29 19.49 40.36
CA THR A 2 27.01 19.59 39.10
C THR A 2 26.91 18.25 38.38
N LEU A 3 26.67 18.31 37.06
CA LEU A 3 26.89 17.26 36.04
C LEU A 3 25.81 16.15 36.05
N GLU A 4 25.13 15.75 34.96
CA GLU A 4 25.33 15.90 33.52
C GLU A 4 23.99 15.80 32.78
N THR A 5 23.76 16.72 31.86
CA THR A 5 22.98 16.47 30.64
C THR A 5 23.67 15.34 29.88
N ASP A 6 22.94 14.32 29.41
CA ASP A 6 22.98 13.81 28.01
C ASP A 6 22.23 12.47 27.93
N ALA A 7 20.94 12.51 27.60
CA ALA A 7 20.31 11.36 26.95
C ALA A 7 20.33 11.67 25.45
N THR A 8 21.46 11.31 24.85
CA THR A 8 21.75 11.35 23.43
C THR A 8 20.54 10.92 22.60
N PRO A 9 20.16 11.66 21.53
CA PRO A 9 19.15 11.15 20.60
C PRO A 9 19.72 9.89 19.93
N ILE A 10 19.00 8.77 20.06
CA ILE A 10 19.21 7.57 19.26
C ILE A 10 18.99 7.94 17.79
N ALA A 11 20.07 8.37 17.14
CA ALA A 11 20.13 8.53 15.70
C ALA A 11 20.00 7.13 15.08
N VAL A 12 18.76 6.72 14.80
CA VAL A 12 18.51 5.63 13.87
C VAL A 12 18.94 6.14 12.50
N THR A 13 20.22 5.96 12.17
CA THR A 13 20.70 6.15 10.81
C THR A 13 20.13 5.01 9.99
N ALA A 14 18.88 5.18 9.54
CA ALA A 14 18.25 4.25 8.63
C ALA A 14 18.95 4.41 7.27
N ALA A 15 19.64 3.35 6.83
CA ALA A 15 20.05 3.22 5.44
C ALA A 15 18.84 3.54 4.53
N PRO A 16 19.03 4.18 3.36
CA PRO A 16 17.92 4.55 2.51
C PRO A 16 17.06 3.32 2.22
N PRO A 17 15.72 3.41 2.34
CA PRO A 17 14.85 2.25 2.20
C PRO A 17 15.09 1.61 0.84
N ARG A 18 15.41 0.30 0.84
CA ARG A 18 15.56 -0.44 -0.41
C ARG A 18 14.25 -0.35 -1.21
N PRO A 19 14.33 -0.18 -2.54
CA PRO A 19 13.13 -0.15 -3.36
C PRO A 19 12.38 -1.48 -3.22
N LEU A 20 11.05 -1.39 -3.07
CA LEU A 20 10.20 -2.57 -2.96
C LEU A 20 10.32 -3.43 -4.22
N SER A 21 10.40 -4.75 -4.03
CA SER A 21 10.28 -5.72 -5.12
C SER A 21 8.88 -5.65 -5.75
N ALA A 22 8.74 -6.15 -6.98
CA ALA A 22 7.44 -6.21 -7.66
C ALA A 22 6.39 -6.97 -6.84
N ARG A 23 6.80 -8.04 -6.14
CA ARG A 23 5.93 -8.83 -5.26
C ARG A 23 5.47 -8.03 -4.05
N GLU A 24 6.35 -7.30 -3.39
CA GLU A 24 5.99 -6.46 -2.23
C GLU A 24 5.05 -5.32 -2.63
N ARG A 25 5.26 -4.71 -3.80
CA ARG A 25 4.34 -3.69 -4.34
C ARG A 25 2.96 -4.28 -4.59
N PHE A 26 2.90 -5.45 -5.23
CA PHE A 26 1.65 -6.16 -5.49
C PHE A 26 0.87 -6.45 -4.20
N GLU A 27 1.52 -7.05 -3.20
CA GLU A 27 0.90 -7.35 -1.91
C GLU A 27 0.44 -6.07 -1.19
N ARG A 28 1.23 -4.99 -1.27
CA ARG A 28 0.83 -3.70 -0.68
C ARG A 28 -0.45 -3.14 -1.31
N ILE A 29 -0.55 -3.12 -2.63
CA ILE A 29 -1.72 -2.59 -3.34
C ILE A 29 -2.95 -3.46 -3.05
N TYR A 30 -2.78 -4.79 -3.08
CA TYR A 30 -3.83 -5.73 -2.73
C TYR A 30 -4.38 -5.49 -1.33
N ARG A 31 -3.51 -5.34 -0.31
CA ARG A 31 -3.95 -5.06 1.06
C ARG A 31 -4.72 -3.75 1.16
N ILE A 32 -4.21 -2.68 0.54
CA ILE A 32 -4.88 -1.37 0.57
C ILE A 32 -6.28 -1.46 -0.06
N LEU A 33 -6.39 -2.06 -1.25
CA LEU A 33 -7.69 -2.18 -1.93
C LEU A 33 -8.65 -3.08 -1.17
N ARG A 34 -8.18 -4.22 -0.65
CA ARG A 34 -8.98 -5.10 0.21
C ARG A 34 -9.53 -4.35 1.41
N ASP A 35 -8.67 -3.62 2.12
CA ASP A 35 -9.06 -2.86 3.31
C ASP A 35 -10.13 -1.82 2.96
N ARG A 36 -9.93 -1.05 1.87
CA ARG A 36 -10.91 -0.07 1.38
C ARG A 36 -12.27 -0.69 1.03
N ILE A 37 -12.27 -1.85 0.36
CA ILE A 37 -13.51 -2.58 0.04
C ILE A 37 -14.20 -3.03 1.33
N CYS A 38 -13.45 -3.64 2.26
CA CYS A 38 -14.00 -4.13 3.52
C CYS A 38 -14.51 -3.01 4.44
N LEU A 39 -13.92 -1.82 4.34
CA LEU A 39 -14.33 -0.62 5.08
C LEU A 39 -15.43 0.17 4.36
N LEU A 40 -15.91 -0.30 3.21
CA LEU A 40 -16.93 0.35 2.37
C LEU A 40 -16.52 1.74 1.87
N ASP A 41 -15.22 2.00 1.71
CA ASP A 41 -14.73 3.18 0.99
C ASP A 41 -15.17 3.14 -0.49
N TYR A 42 -15.40 1.93 -1.00
CA TYR A 42 -16.07 1.66 -2.26
C TYR A 42 -17.43 1.02 -1.96
N ALA A 43 -18.52 1.62 -2.44
CA ALA A 43 -19.84 1.05 -2.27
C ALA A 43 -19.94 -0.34 -2.95
N PRO A 44 -20.66 -1.30 -2.39
CA PRO A 44 -20.90 -2.58 -3.05
C PRO A 44 -21.51 -2.39 -4.44
N GLY A 45 -20.97 -3.09 -5.44
CA GLY A 45 -21.38 -2.92 -6.84
C GLY A 45 -20.86 -1.65 -7.52
N SER A 46 -20.03 -0.86 -6.84
CA SER A 46 -19.31 0.24 -7.50
C SER A 46 -18.29 -0.30 -8.51
N HIS A 47 -18.14 0.41 -9.62
CA HIS A 47 -17.20 0.03 -10.65
C HIS A 47 -15.80 0.57 -10.30
N LEU A 48 -14.83 -0.32 -10.13
CA LEU A 48 -13.43 0.05 -9.90
C LEU A 48 -12.69 0.20 -11.23
N SER A 49 -12.31 1.42 -11.60
CA SER A 49 -11.54 1.66 -12.82
C SER A 49 -10.07 1.30 -12.63
N GLU A 50 -9.55 0.38 -13.46
CA GLU A 50 -8.11 0.07 -13.52
C GLU A 50 -7.26 1.32 -13.77
N GLU A 51 -7.77 2.25 -14.57
CA GLU A 51 -7.04 3.44 -15.00
C GLU A 51 -6.94 4.46 -13.87
N GLU A 52 -8.02 4.70 -13.15
CA GLU A 52 -8.05 5.59 -11.99
C GLU A 52 -7.16 5.04 -10.87
N LEU A 53 -7.24 3.73 -10.60
CA LEU A 53 -6.39 3.08 -9.60
C LEU A 53 -4.91 3.10 -10.01
N ALA A 54 -4.61 2.89 -11.30
CA ALA A 54 -3.23 2.97 -11.79
C ALA A 54 -2.64 4.38 -11.61
N GLN A 55 -3.44 5.41 -11.88
CA GLN A 55 -3.06 6.80 -11.64
C GLN A 55 -2.89 7.10 -10.15
N GLU A 56 -3.83 6.65 -9.30
CA GLU A 56 -3.77 6.84 -7.85
C GLU A 56 -2.52 6.22 -7.22
N PHE A 57 -2.24 4.96 -7.57
CA PHE A 57 -1.09 4.23 -7.06
C PHE A 57 0.22 4.55 -7.82
N GLN A 58 0.16 5.38 -8.87
CA GLN A 58 1.30 5.77 -9.72
C GLN A 58 2.06 4.55 -10.27
N ILE A 59 1.30 3.58 -10.78
CA ILE A 59 1.82 2.34 -11.36
C ILE A 59 1.20 2.08 -12.73
N SER A 60 1.73 1.10 -13.46
CA SER A 60 1.10 0.65 -14.70
C SER A 60 -0.20 -0.12 -14.42
N ARG A 61 -1.04 -0.25 -15.44
CA ARG A 61 -2.33 -0.97 -15.35
C ARG A 61 -2.16 -2.47 -15.11
N THR A 62 -1.05 -3.07 -15.56
CA THR A 62 -0.80 -4.51 -15.43
C THR A 62 -0.83 -5.03 -13.98
N PRO A 63 -0.11 -4.44 -13.01
CA PRO A 63 -0.22 -4.84 -11.61
C PRO A 63 -1.61 -4.57 -11.03
N VAL A 64 -2.26 -3.44 -11.37
CA VAL A 64 -3.63 -3.15 -10.92
C VAL A 64 -4.60 -4.25 -11.36
N ARG A 65 -4.60 -4.59 -12.65
CA ARG A 65 -5.45 -5.64 -13.20
C ARG A 65 -5.25 -6.99 -12.50
N ARG A 66 -4.00 -7.33 -12.18
CA ARG A 66 -3.70 -8.58 -11.44
C ARG A 66 -4.21 -8.53 -10.00
N VAL A 67 -4.19 -7.38 -9.34
CA VAL A 67 -4.73 -7.21 -7.99
C VAL A 67 -6.25 -7.32 -8.02
N LEU A 68 -6.91 -6.64 -8.96
CA LEU A 68 -8.36 -6.72 -9.14
C LEU A 68 -8.81 -8.15 -9.44
N ALA A 69 -8.13 -8.86 -10.35
CA ALA A 69 -8.44 -10.27 -10.64
C ALA A 69 -8.32 -11.17 -9.39
N ARG A 70 -7.38 -10.88 -8.48
CA ARG A 70 -7.27 -11.60 -7.20
C ARG A 70 -8.44 -11.26 -6.28
N LEU A 71 -8.81 -9.98 -6.15
CA LEU A 71 -9.96 -9.55 -5.35
C LEU A 71 -11.27 -10.15 -5.88
N GLU A 72 -11.44 -10.22 -7.20
CA GLU A 72 -12.58 -10.85 -7.86
C GLU A 72 -12.65 -12.35 -7.55
N SER A 73 -11.51 -13.05 -7.60
CA SER A 73 -11.45 -14.47 -7.21
C SER A 73 -11.80 -14.74 -5.75
N GLU A 74 -11.71 -13.72 -4.89
CA GLU A 74 -12.10 -13.75 -3.48
C GLU A 74 -13.55 -13.27 -3.24
N GLY A 75 -14.25 -12.82 -4.30
CA GLY A 75 -15.63 -12.31 -4.22
C GLY A 75 -15.75 -10.92 -3.59
N LEU A 76 -14.69 -10.12 -3.64
CA LEU A 76 -14.66 -8.77 -3.06
C LEU A 76 -15.02 -7.66 -4.06
N VAL A 77 -14.90 -7.92 -5.36
CA VAL A 77 -15.20 -6.98 -6.45
C VAL A 77 -15.92 -7.70 -7.59
#